data_AF-A0A259TKT4-F1
#
_entry.id   AF-A0A259TKT4-F1
#
_cell.length_a   1.000
_cell.length_b   1.000
_cell.length_c   1.000
_cell.angle_alpha   90.00
_cell.angle_beta   90.00
_cell.angle_gamma   90.00
#
_symmetry.space_group_name_H-M   'P 1'
#
loop_
_entity.id
_entity.type
_entity.pdbx_description
1 polymer ?
#
loop_
_entity_poly.entity_id
_entity_poly.type
_entity_poly.pdbx_seq_one_letter_code
_entity_poly.pdbx_strand_id
1 'polypeptide(L)'
;MTNLLKPGDKAPIFQSIDQHGAPVSLDQFRSRKVLLSFFRNAACAMCNLRVHQMIQRYPEWQRQGLQIITFFESPEANLHKYVGTQQAPFPLIADPGAVVYNRYGVESSESKTDATLALPNVHQLADEAAAAGFPLTPEEGANFHRIPAEFLIDEEGIVKTAYYGKLITDHLPFEWVDRFAASSPDEVLIETENRSR
;
A
#
# COMPACT_ATOMS: atom_id res chain seq x y z
N MET A 1 -22.26 5.22 -1.02
CA MET A 1 -21.83 4.42 0.16
C MET A 1 -20.59 3.66 -0.26
N THR A 2 -19.43 4.02 0.29
CA THR A 2 -18.17 3.30 0.04
C THR A 2 -18.20 2.04 0.89
N ASN A 3 -18.19 0.87 0.26
CA ASN A 3 -18.21 -0.39 1.01
C ASN A 3 -16.79 -0.73 1.44
N LEU A 4 -16.43 -0.38 2.67
CA LEU A 4 -15.11 -0.68 3.22
C LEU A 4 -14.97 -2.19 3.40
N LEU A 5 -13.89 -2.75 2.87
CA LEU A 5 -13.47 -4.12 3.13
C LEU A 5 -13.09 -4.30 4.60
N LYS A 6 -13.38 -5.48 5.13
CA LYS A 6 -12.99 -5.93 6.46
C LYS A 6 -12.33 -7.32 6.37
N PRO A 7 -11.63 -7.76 7.43
CA PRO A 7 -11.11 -9.12 7.49
C PRO A 7 -12.21 -10.16 7.21
N GLY A 8 -11.88 -11.16 6.38
CA GLY A 8 -12.81 -12.20 5.91
C GLY A 8 -13.48 -11.90 4.56
N ASP A 9 -13.44 -10.66 4.07
CA ASP A 9 -13.98 -10.34 2.75
C ASP A 9 -13.06 -10.87 1.63
N LYS A 10 -13.64 -11.23 0.48
CA LYS A 10 -12.87 -11.49 -0.74
C LYS A 10 -12.30 -10.17 -1.28
N ALA A 11 -11.01 -10.15 -1.56
CA ALA A 11 -10.37 -9.00 -2.19
C ALA A 11 -10.95 -8.76 -3.61
N PRO A 12 -11.39 -7.53 -3.94
CA PRO A 12 -11.90 -7.21 -5.27
C PRO A 12 -10.88 -7.48 -6.37
N ILE A 13 -11.27 -8.22 -7.41
CA ILE A 13 -10.37 -8.47 -8.55
C ILE A 13 -10.09 -7.19 -9.35
N PHE A 14 -8.88 -7.11 -9.88
CA PHE A 14 -8.45 -6.07 -10.81
C PHE A 14 -7.48 -6.64 -11.84
N GLN A 15 -7.37 -5.93 -12.96
CA GLN A 15 -6.35 -6.09 -13.98
C GLN A 15 -5.79 -4.71 -14.28
N SER A 16 -4.48 -4.60 -14.37
CA SER A 16 -3.78 -3.37 -14.70
C SER A 16 -2.48 -3.69 -15.44
N ILE A 17 -1.69 -2.64 -15.69
CA ILE A 17 -0.36 -2.72 -16.28
C ILE A 17 0.59 -2.02 -15.30
N ASP A 18 1.74 -2.62 -15.03
CA ASP A 18 2.77 -2.02 -14.18
C ASP A 18 3.61 -0.99 -14.94
N GLN A 19 4.56 -0.37 -14.24
CA GLN A 19 5.48 0.60 -14.81
C GLN A 19 6.30 0.05 -15.99
N HIS A 20 6.49 -1.26 -16.12
CA HIS A 20 7.28 -1.86 -17.19
C HIS A 20 6.42 -2.33 -18.37
N GLY A 21 5.11 -2.06 -18.36
CA GLY A 21 4.19 -2.54 -19.38
C GLY A 21 3.75 -3.99 -19.16
N ALA A 22 4.08 -4.61 -18.02
CA ALA A 22 3.70 -5.98 -17.73
C ALA A 22 2.26 -6.04 -17.18
N PRO A 23 1.43 -6.99 -17.65
CA PRO A 23 0.08 -7.15 -17.14
C PRO A 23 0.08 -7.70 -15.71
N VAL A 24 -0.59 -7.00 -14.81
CA VAL A 24 -0.72 -7.39 -13.39
C VAL A 24 -2.19 -7.60 -13.04
N SER A 25 -2.51 -8.75 -12.45
CA SER A 25 -3.84 -9.01 -11.90
C SER A 25 -3.74 -9.66 -10.55
N LEU A 26 -4.74 -9.43 -9.68
CA LEU A 26 -4.77 -10.08 -8.37
C LEU A 26 -4.81 -11.62 -8.49
N ASP A 27 -5.48 -12.15 -9.52
CA ASP A 27 -5.59 -13.58 -9.75
C ASP A 27 -4.26 -14.27 -10.09
N GLN A 28 -3.27 -13.53 -10.64
CA GLN A 28 -1.92 -14.07 -10.87
C GLN A 28 -1.22 -14.46 -9.55
N PHE A 29 -1.66 -13.90 -8.44
CA PHE A 29 -1.10 -14.14 -7.11
C PHE A 29 -1.92 -15.13 -6.28
N ARG A 30 -2.81 -15.91 -6.90
CA ARG A 30 -3.44 -17.05 -6.22
C ARG A 30 -2.37 -17.98 -5.63
N SER A 31 -2.65 -18.53 -4.46
CA SER A 31 -1.69 -19.35 -3.70
C SER A 31 -0.44 -18.59 -3.21
N ARG A 32 -0.46 -17.25 -3.26
CA ARG A 32 0.56 -16.38 -2.66
C ARG A 32 -0.12 -15.39 -1.72
N LYS A 33 0.58 -14.98 -0.68
CA LYS A 33 0.17 -13.84 0.12
C LYS A 33 0.46 -12.55 -0.63
N VAL A 34 -0.38 -11.54 -0.46
CA VAL A 34 -0.20 -10.23 -1.10
C VAL A 34 -0.31 -9.12 -0.07
N LEU A 35 0.70 -8.24 -0.05
CA LEU A 35 0.60 -6.89 0.50
C LEU A 35 0.22 -5.97 -0.66
N LEU A 36 -1.03 -5.50 -0.63
CA LEU A 36 -1.55 -4.54 -1.60
C LEU A 36 -1.56 -3.15 -0.96
N SER A 37 -0.75 -2.23 -1.49
CA SER A 37 -0.58 -0.89 -0.94
C SER A 37 -1.07 0.20 -1.91
N PHE A 38 -1.96 1.06 -1.44
CA PHE A 38 -2.45 2.23 -2.13
C PHE A 38 -1.77 3.47 -1.56
N PHE A 39 -0.99 4.17 -2.38
CA PHE A 39 -0.31 5.41 -2.02
C PHE A 39 -1.07 6.63 -2.53
N ARG A 40 -0.68 7.82 -2.05
CA ARG A 40 -1.31 9.09 -2.40
C ARG A 40 -1.04 9.50 -3.85
N ASN A 41 0.17 9.93 -4.13
CA ASN A 41 0.64 10.30 -5.46
C ASN A 41 2.13 9.95 -5.58
N ALA A 42 2.65 9.92 -6.81
CA ALA A 42 3.98 9.45 -7.11
C ALA A 42 5.08 10.37 -6.55
N ALA A 43 4.85 11.68 -6.42
CA ALA A 43 5.81 12.62 -5.85
C ALA A 43 5.78 12.71 -4.31
N CYS A 44 4.84 12.04 -3.65
CA CYS A 44 4.66 12.06 -2.20
C CYS A 44 5.92 11.57 -1.49
N ALA A 45 6.60 12.45 -0.77
CA ALA A 45 7.85 12.15 -0.05
C ALA A 45 7.71 10.97 0.92
N MET A 46 6.65 10.98 1.75
CA MET A 46 6.40 9.94 2.75
C MET A 46 6.11 8.58 2.10
N CYS A 47 5.36 8.61 0.99
CA CYS A 47 5.03 7.43 0.22
C CYS A 47 6.29 6.83 -0.45
N ASN A 48 7.17 7.68 -0.99
CA ASN A 48 8.45 7.23 -1.56
C ASN A 48 9.39 6.65 -0.50
N LEU A 49 9.46 7.27 0.68
CA LEU A 49 10.22 6.71 1.81
C LEU A 49 9.67 5.33 2.22
N ARG A 50 8.34 5.17 2.27
CA ARG A 50 7.70 3.89 2.57
C ARG A 50 8.03 2.83 1.50
N VAL A 51 7.97 3.18 0.21
CA VAL A 51 8.40 2.28 -0.88
C VAL A 51 9.87 1.90 -0.74
N HIS A 52 10.75 2.86 -0.46
CA HIS A 52 12.17 2.59 -0.25
C HIS A 52 12.38 1.55 0.86
N GLN A 53 11.68 1.72 1.99
CA GLN A 53 11.72 0.79 3.11
C GLN A 53 11.15 -0.60 2.76
N MET A 54 10.12 -0.66 1.90
CA MET A 54 9.56 -1.91 1.38
C MET A 54 10.55 -2.62 0.45
N ILE A 55 11.26 -1.90 -0.42
CA ILE A 55 12.31 -2.45 -1.29
C ILE A 55 13.40 -3.14 -0.46
N GLN A 56 13.86 -2.52 0.63
CA GLN A 56 14.88 -3.11 1.50
C GLN A 56 14.42 -4.40 2.20
N ARG A 57 13.12 -4.53 2.49
CA ARG A 57 12.52 -5.68 3.19
C ARG A 57 12.05 -6.79 2.26
N TYR A 58 11.73 -6.45 1.02
CA TYR A 58 11.12 -7.35 0.06
C TYR A 58 11.88 -8.67 -0.14
N PRO A 59 13.23 -8.73 -0.15
CA PRO A 59 13.92 -10.01 -0.30
C PRO A 59 13.55 -11.06 0.76
N GLU A 60 13.29 -10.66 2.01
CA GLU A 60 12.85 -11.58 3.05
C GLU A 60 11.38 -11.96 2.88
N TRP A 61 10.50 -10.98 2.69
CA TRP A 61 9.08 -11.23 2.45
C TRP A 61 8.83 -12.12 1.24
N GLN A 62 9.59 -11.93 0.16
CA GLN A 62 9.50 -12.75 -1.05
C GLN A 62 9.91 -14.20 -0.77
N ARG A 63 10.96 -14.44 0.04
CA ARG A 63 11.34 -15.80 0.48
C ARG A 63 10.24 -16.48 1.28
N GLN A 64 9.49 -15.71 2.06
CA GLN A 64 8.33 -16.17 2.83
C GLN A 64 7.05 -16.27 1.98
N GLY A 65 7.13 -16.02 0.67
CA GLY A 65 6.00 -16.16 -0.25
C GLY A 65 5.06 -14.95 -0.34
N LEU A 66 5.38 -13.85 0.35
CA LEU A 66 4.64 -12.58 0.25
C LEU A 66 5.04 -11.82 -1.01
N GLN A 67 4.04 -11.39 -1.77
CA GLN A 67 4.18 -10.52 -2.94
C GLN A 67 3.68 -9.12 -2.58
N ILE A 68 4.21 -8.11 -3.27
CA ILE A 68 3.79 -6.72 -3.11
C ILE A 68 3.16 -6.26 -4.41
N ILE A 69 2.07 -5.51 -4.32
CA ILE A 69 1.50 -4.75 -5.45
C ILE A 69 1.23 -3.34 -4.93
N THR A 70 1.69 -2.32 -5.65
CA THR A 70 1.49 -0.94 -5.24
C THR A 70 0.73 -0.14 -6.29
N PHE A 71 -0.11 0.78 -5.82
CA PHE A 71 -0.88 1.70 -6.63
C PHE A 71 -0.57 3.14 -6.26
N PHE A 72 -0.56 4.02 -7.27
CA PHE A 72 -0.43 5.47 -7.12
C PHE A 72 -1.53 6.16 -7.93
N GLU A 73 -2.24 7.12 -7.32
CA GLU A 73 -3.22 7.97 -8.00
C GLU A 73 -2.49 9.11 -8.75
N SER A 74 -1.66 8.69 -9.70
CA SER A 74 -0.81 9.54 -10.51
C SER A 74 -0.82 9.04 -11.95
N PRO A 75 -0.63 9.93 -12.93
CA PRO A 75 -0.33 9.53 -14.30
C PRO A 75 0.95 8.68 -14.36
N GLU A 76 1.01 7.78 -15.34
CA GLU A 76 2.16 6.89 -15.55
C GLU A 76 3.49 7.67 -15.69
N ALA A 77 3.48 8.81 -16.40
CA ALA A 77 4.66 9.65 -16.56
C ALA A 77 5.21 10.16 -15.22
N ASN A 78 4.34 10.51 -14.26
CA ASN A 78 4.75 10.94 -12.92
C ASN A 78 5.22 9.75 -12.08
N LEU A 79 4.54 8.60 -12.19
CA LEU A 79 4.98 7.35 -11.57
C LEU A 79 6.44 7.03 -11.95
N HIS A 80 6.75 7.05 -13.25
CA HIS A 80 8.10 6.84 -13.78
C HIS A 80 9.11 7.86 -13.27
N LYS A 81 8.74 9.14 -13.31
CA LYS A 81 9.61 10.26 -12.93
C LYS A 81 10.00 10.22 -11.45
N TYR A 82 9.07 9.91 -10.57
CA TYR A 82 9.28 10.04 -9.13
C TYR A 82 9.63 8.70 -8.48
N VAL A 83 8.71 7.73 -8.46
CA VAL A 83 8.89 6.46 -7.74
C VAL A 83 9.58 5.38 -8.60
N GLY A 84 9.42 5.40 -9.92
CA GLY A 84 10.00 4.41 -10.85
C GLY A 84 11.53 4.38 -10.83
N THR A 85 12.16 5.50 -10.48
CA THR A 85 13.64 5.61 -10.34
C THR A 85 14.20 4.76 -9.21
N GLN A 86 13.37 4.36 -8.24
CA GLN A 86 13.77 3.50 -7.13
C GLN A 86 14.00 2.03 -7.53
N GLN A 87 13.63 1.64 -8.77
CA GLN A 87 13.80 0.28 -9.30
C GLN A 87 13.19 -0.79 -8.37
N ALA A 88 11.94 -0.56 -7.94
CA ALA A 88 11.24 -1.50 -7.08
C ALA A 88 11.14 -2.89 -7.74
N PRO A 89 11.47 -3.98 -7.03
CA PRO A 89 11.41 -5.35 -7.54
C PRO A 89 9.97 -5.92 -7.56
N PHE A 90 8.96 -5.06 -7.44
CA PHE A 90 7.54 -5.38 -7.41
C PHE A 90 6.75 -4.34 -8.21
N PRO A 91 5.53 -4.67 -8.66
CA PRO A 91 4.71 -3.77 -9.47
C PRO A 91 4.41 -2.42 -8.81
N LEU A 92 4.65 -1.36 -9.58
CA LEU A 92 4.20 0.00 -9.35
C LEU A 92 3.15 0.33 -10.42
N ILE A 93 1.91 0.56 -9.99
CA ILE A 93 0.79 0.73 -10.91
C ILE A 93 0.27 2.16 -10.82
N ALA A 94 0.18 2.83 -11.96
CA ALA A 94 -0.50 4.11 -12.10
C ALA A 94 -2.02 3.89 -12.23
N ASP A 95 -2.82 4.53 -11.37
CA ASP A 95 -4.29 4.53 -11.43
C ASP A 95 -4.82 5.96 -11.25
N PRO A 96 -4.59 6.86 -12.23
CA PRO A 96 -4.95 8.27 -12.13
C PRO A 96 -6.46 8.51 -12.00
N GLY A 97 -7.29 7.54 -12.40
CA GLY A 97 -8.75 7.59 -12.27
C GLY A 97 -9.28 7.03 -10.95
N ALA A 98 -8.39 6.58 -10.04
CA ALA A 98 -8.74 5.92 -8.78
C ALA A 98 -9.70 4.74 -8.96
N VAL A 99 -9.64 4.03 -10.10
CA VAL A 99 -10.59 2.96 -10.43
C VAL A 99 -10.47 1.79 -9.45
N VAL A 100 -9.25 1.36 -9.16
CA VAL A 100 -8.97 0.28 -8.20
C VAL A 100 -9.10 0.80 -6.77
N TYR A 101 -8.65 2.02 -6.49
CA TYR A 101 -8.87 2.69 -5.19
C TYR A 101 -10.34 2.64 -4.76
N ASN A 102 -11.26 2.99 -5.69
CA ASN A 102 -12.69 3.00 -5.43
C ASN A 102 -13.26 1.60 -5.13
N ARG A 103 -12.73 0.54 -5.77
CA ARG A 103 -13.13 -0.86 -5.49
C ARG A 103 -12.72 -1.31 -4.10
N TYR A 104 -11.58 -0.81 -3.61
CA TYR A 104 -11.04 -1.11 -2.28
C TYR A 104 -11.52 -0.13 -1.21
N GLY A 105 -12.37 0.84 -1.57
CA GLY A 105 -12.90 1.82 -0.64
C GLY A 105 -11.87 2.80 -0.07
N VAL A 106 -10.75 3.00 -0.78
CA VAL A 106 -9.72 3.96 -0.38
C VAL A 106 -10.26 5.37 -0.54
N GLU A 107 -10.16 6.18 0.51
CA GLU A 107 -10.84 7.48 0.58
C GLU A 107 -9.93 8.66 0.19
N SER A 108 -10.56 9.82 0.00
CA SER A 108 -9.90 11.13 0.00
C SER A 108 -10.50 11.96 1.12
N SER A 109 -9.66 12.60 1.93
CA SER A 109 -10.09 13.32 3.12
C SER A 109 -9.23 14.56 3.36
N GLU A 110 -9.85 15.72 3.20
CA GLU A 110 -9.24 17.02 3.50
C GLU A 110 -8.91 17.13 5.00
N SER A 111 -9.84 16.75 5.87
CA SER A 111 -9.61 16.80 7.32
C SER A 111 -8.43 15.94 7.79
N LYS A 112 -8.23 14.74 7.23
CA LYS A 112 -7.05 13.91 7.52
C LYS A 112 -5.76 14.48 6.92
N THR A 113 -5.86 15.14 5.78
CA THR A 113 -4.74 15.85 5.16
C THR A 113 -4.29 17.00 6.06
N ASP A 114 -5.23 17.85 6.49
CA ASP A 114 -4.96 18.97 7.39
C ASP A 114 -4.42 18.49 8.73
N ALA A 115 -4.99 17.40 9.27
CA ALA A 115 -4.47 16.78 10.49
C ALA A 115 -3.02 16.28 10.33
N THR A 116 -2.65 15.79 9.15
CA THR A 116 -1.25 15.39 8.85
C THR A 116 -0.34 16.62 8.84
N LEU A 117 -0.77 17.71 8.18
CA LEU A 117 -0.02 18.95 8.10
C LEU A 117 0.11 19.66 9.46
N ALA A 118 -0.83 19.43 10.37
CA ALA A 118 -0.82 19.96 11.73
C ALA A 118 -0.02 19.11 12.74
N LEU A 119 0.57 17.98 12.32
CA LEU A 119 1.37 17.15 13.23
C LEU A 119 2.57 17.95 13.78
N PRO A 120 2.85 17.90 15.10
CA PRO A 120 4.00 18.60 15.68
C PRO A 120 5.35 18.18 15.07
N ASN A 121 5.45 16.95 14.58
CA ASN A 121 6.65 16.38 13.98
C ASN A 121 6.63 16.37 12.44
N VAL A 122 5.69 17.06 11.76
CA VAL A 122 5.59 17.02 10.29
C VAL A 122 6.88 17.46 9.60
N HIS A 123 7.57 18.47 10.15
CA HIS A 123 8.86 18.94 9.64
C HIS A 123 9.95 17.88 9.76
N GLN A 124 10.02 17.19 10.90
CA GLN A 124 10.97 16.10 11.09
C GLN A 124 10.71 14.97 10.09
N LEU A 125 9.45 14.59 9.87
CA LEU A 125 9.10 13.58 8.87
C LEU A 125 9.53 14.00 7.46
N ALA A 126 9.32 15.27 7.10
CA ALA A 126 9.77 15.82 5.83
C ALA A 126 11.30 15.80 5.70
N ASP A 127 12.03 16.15 6.75
CA ASP A 127 13.49 16.13 6.79
C ASP A 127 14.04 14.69 6.66
N GLU A 128 13.42 13.72 7.33
CA GLU A 128 13.77 12.30 7.23
C GLU A 128 13.59 11.77 5.80
N ALA A 129 12.47 12.09 5.15
CA ALA A 129 12.26 11.70 3.76
C ALA A 129 13.25 12.42 2.81
N ALA A 130 13.51 13.71 3.03
CA ALA A 130 14.49 14.46 2.24
C ALA A 130 15.90 13.89 2.39
N ALA A 131 16.30 13.51 3.62
CA ALA A 131 17.58 12.85 3.88
C ALA A 131 17.70 11.48 3.20
N ALA A 132 16.58 10.79 2.98
CA ALA A 132 16.50 9.56 2.19
C ALA A 132 16.41 9.81 0.67
N GLY A 133 16.46 11.07 0.21
CA GLY A 133 16.42 11.44 -1.20
C GLY A 133 15.02 11.76 -1.75
N PHE A 134 14.02 11.90 -0.88
CA PHE A 134 12.62 12.14 -1.25
C PHE A 134 12.13 13.49 -0.71
N PRO A 135 12.58 14.63 -1.28
CA PRO A 135 12.15 15.94 -0.83
C PRO A 135 10.66 16.20 -1.13
N LEU A 136 10.02 17.07 -0.34
CA LEU A 136 8.66 17.51 -0.60
C LEU A 136 8.56 18.14 -1.99
N THR A 137 7.79 17.50 -2.86
CA THR A 137 7.63 17.91 -4.26
C THR A 137 6.14 17.98 -4.59
N PRO A 138 5.64 19.12 -5.12
CA PRO A 138 4.27 19.19 -5.61
C PRO A 138 4.12 18.37 -6.89
N GLU A 139 2.95 17.75 -7.05
CA GLU A 139 2.56 17.07 -8.27
C GLU A 139 1.25 17.68 -8.77
N GLU A 140 1.31 18.35 -9.91
CA GLU A 140 0.12 18.90 -10.55
C GLU A 140 -0.79 17.79 -11.07
N GLY A 141 -2.10 17.98 -10.93
CA GLY A 141 -3.11 17.01 -11.39
C GLY A 141 -3.24 15.77 -10.50
N ALA A 142 -2.49 15.67 -9.40
CA ALA A 142 -2.64 14.61 -8.42
C ALA A 142 -3.66 14.98 -7.34
N ASN A 143 -4.33 13.97 -6.79
CA ASN A 143 -5.26 14.16 -5.68
C ASN A 143 -4.50 14.45 -4.37
N PHE A 144 -4.51 15.72 -3.96
CA PHE A 144 -3.88 16.14 -2.71
C PHE A 144 -4.55 15.53 -1.47
N HIS A 145 -5.81 15.11 -1.52
CA HIS A 145 -6.50 14.62 -0.32
C HIS A 145 -6.51 13.10 -0.20
N ARG A 146 -5.85 12.37 -1.09
CA ARG A 146 -5.78 10.91 -1.01
C ARG A 146 -5.06 10.46 0.27
N ILE A 147 -5.68 9.53 0.98
CA ILE A 147 -5.14 8.89 2.19
C ILE A 147 -4.73 7.46 1.83
N PRO A 148 -3.54 6.99 2.27
CA PRO A 148 -3.08 5.66 1.94
C PRO A 148 -3.94 4.56 2.60
N ALA A 149 -3.92 3.38 1.99
CA ALA A 149 -4.50 2.18 2.57
C ALA A 149 -3.68 0.96 2.18
N GLU A 150 -3.62 -0.04 3.05
CA GLU A 150 -2.86 -1.26 2.81
C GLU A 150 -3.68 -2.49 3.21
N PHE A 151 -3.54 -3.56 2.45
CA PHE A 151 -4.29 -4.79 2.64
C PHE A 151 -3.36 -5.99 2.66
N LEU A 152 -3.54 -6.86 3.66
CA LEU A 152 -2.92 -8.17 3.69
C LEU A 152 -3.95 -9.18 3.19
N ILE A 153 -3.64 -9.84 2.08
CA ILE A 153 -4.51 -10.78 1.39
C ILE A 153 -3.82 -12.14 1.41
N ASP A 154 -4.53 -13.18 1.84
CA ASP A 154 -4.01 -14.55 1.89
C ASP A 154 -4.04 -15.24 0.52
N GLU A 155 -3.54 -16.47 0.51
CA GLU A 155 -3.40 -17.36 -0.63
C GLU A 155 -4.73 -17.65 -1.36
N GLU A 156 -5.85 -17.54 -0.65
CA GLU A 156 -7.20 -17.75 -1.17
C GLU A 156 -7.83 -16.45 -1.72
N GLY A 157 -7.12 -15.32 -1.60
CA GLY A 157 -7.64 -14.01 -1.97
C GLY A 157 -8.56 -13.40 -0.91
N ILE A 158 -8.48 -13.86 0.34
CA ILE A 158 -9.25 -13.31 1.46
C ILE A 158 -8.44 -12.22 2.15
N VAL A 159 -9.08 -11.09 2.39
CA VAL A 159 -8.50 -9.99 3.16
C VAL A 159 -8.34 -10.46 4.61
N LYS A 160 -7.11 -10.55 5.10
CA LYS A 160 -6.81 -10.78 6.53
C LYS A 160 -6.66 -9.49 7.30
N THR A 161 -6.24 -8.42 6.63
CA THR A 161 -6.17 -7.08 7.22
C THR A 161 -6.56 -6.04 6.17
N ALA A 162 -7.46 -5.14 6.54
CA ALA A 162 -7.79 -3.93 5.80
C ALA A 162 -7.37 -2.73 6.65
N TYR A 163 -6.30 -2.04 6.26
CA TYR A 163 -5.74 -0.92 6.99
C TYR A 163 -5.99 0.37 6.21
N TYR A 164 -6.99 1.14 6.63
CA TYR A 164 -7.26 2.47 6.07
C TYR A 164 -6.53 3.52 6.91
N GLY A 165 -5.61 4.26 6.29
CA GLY A 165 -4.81 5.26 6.97
C GLY A 165 -5.69 6.34 7.63
N LYS A 166 -5.21 6.84 8.77
CA LYS A 166 -5.80 8.00 9.45
C LYS A 166 -5.14 9.30 9.02
N LEU A 167 -3.92 9.24 8.49
CA LEU A 167 -3.08 10.35 8.07
C LEU A 167 -2.34 9.96 6.78
N ILE A 168 -1.74 10.93 6.09
CA ILE A 168 -0.91 10.67 4.89
C ILE A 168 0.32 9.80 5.23
N THR A 169 0.80 9.88 6.47
CA THR A 169 1.97 9.16 6.97
C THR A 169 1.60 7.81 7.62
N ASP A 170 0.31 7.48 7.68
CA ASP A 170 -0.18 6.33 8.43
C ASP A 170 -0.22 5.08 7.55
N HIS A 171 0.58 4.09 7.93
CA HIS A 171 0.77 2.85 7.18
C HIS A 171 0.66 1.66 8.11
N LEU A 172 0.31 0.50 7.55
CA LEU A 172 0.32 -0.76 8.25
C LEU A 172 1.71 -0.99 8.87
N PRO A 173 1.82 -1.26 10.18
CA PRO A 173 3.12 -1.49 10.81
C PRO A 173 3.86 -2.64 10.13
N PHE A 174 5.16 -2.46 9.85
CA PHE A 174 5.96 -3.51 9.20
C PHE A 174 5.96 -4.80 10.01
N GLU A 175 5.92 -4.73 11.34
CA GLU A 175 5.86 -5.90 12.22
C GLU A 175 4.58 -6.75 12.01
N TRP A 176 3.50 -6.17 11.47
CA TRP A 176 2.29 -6.92 11.10
C TRP A 176 2.48 -7.60 9.74
N VAL A 177 3.15 -6.93 8.81
CA VAL A 177 3.54 -7.49 7.51
C VAL A 177 4.52 -8.66 7.72
N ASP A 178 5.53 -8.49 8.58
CA ASP A 178 6.53 -9.51 8.92
C ASP A 178 5.86 -10.77 9.48
N ARG A 179 4.96 -10.61 10.47
CA ARG A 179 4.19 -11.74 11.03
C ARG A 179 3.31 -12.41 10.00
N PHE A 180 2.64 -11.64 9.16
CA PHE A 180 1.78 -12.18 8.13
C PHE A 180 2.57 -12.93 7.06
N ALA A 181 3.73 -12.42 6.63
CA ALA A 181 4.60 -13.11 5.70
C ALA A 181 5.07 -14.45 6.27
N ALA A 182 5.54 -14.45 7.53
CA ALA A 182 6.08 -15.63 8.20
C ALA A 182 5.03 -16.69 8.63
N SER A 183 3.74 -16.35 8.71
CA SER A 183 2.72 -17.28 9.21
C SER A 183 2.54 -18.50 8.31
N SER A 184 2.19 -19.65 8.87
CA SER A 184 1.71 -20.76 8.05
C SER A 184 0.22 -20.56 7.70
N PRO A 185 -0.28 -21.10 6.56
CA PRO A 185 -1.71 -21.07 6.23
C PRO A 185 -2.61 -21.60 7.36
N ASP A 186 -2.10 -22.56 8.15
CA ASP A 186 -2.83 -23.25 9.21
C ASP A 186 -2.85 -22.53 10.57
N GLU A 187 -1.98 -21.55 10.82
CA GLU A 187 -1.87 -20.89 12.14
C GLU A 187 -3.02 -19.91 12.44
N VAL A 188 -3.73 -19.44 11.42
CA VAL A 188 -4.83 -18.46 11.59
C VAL A 188 -6.10 -19.11 12.16
N LEU A 189 -6.21 -20.44 12.15
CA LEU A 189 -7.39 -21.15 12.66
C LEU A 189 -7.34 -21.43 14.17
N ILE A 190 -6.17 -21.34 14.81
CA ILE A 190 -6.00 -21.81 16.20
C ILE A 190 -6.40 -20.75 17.25
N GLU A 191 -6.38 -19.46 16.92
CA GLU A 191 -6.69 -18.39 17.90
C GLU A 191 -8.19 -18.18 18.15
N THR A 192 -9.08 -18.72 17.31
CA THR A 192 -10.53 -18.59 17.50
C THR A 192 -11.17 -19.66 18.39
N GLU A 193 -10.47 -20.76 18.70
CA GLU A 193 -11.04 -21.86 19.49
C GLU A 193 -10.67 -21.85 20.99
N ASN A 194 -9.76 -20.98 21.44
CA ASN A 194 -9.25 -21.03 22.82
C ASN A 194 -9.70 -19.89 23.74
N ARG A 195 -10.81 -19.20 23.43
CA ARG A 195 -11.48 -18.23 24.34
C ARG A 195 -12.81 -18.74 24.88
N SER A 196 -12.89 -20.02 25.22
CA SER A 196 -13.97 -20.58 26.02
C SER A 196 -13.46 -21.74 26.86
N ARG A 197 -12.79 -21.42 27.96
CA ARG A 197 -12.71 -22.22 29.19
C ARG A 197 -12.20 -21.35 30.33
#